data_AF-A0A8T0FUN6-F1
#
_entry.id   AF-A0A8T0FUN6-F1
#
_cell.length_a   1.000
_cell.length_b   1.000
_cell.length_c   1.000
_cell.angle_alpha   90.00
_cell.angle_beta   90.00
_cell.angle_gamma   90.00
#
_symmetry.space_group_name_H-M   'P 1'
#
loop_
_entity.id
_entity.type
_entity.pdbx_description
1 polymer ?
#
loop_
_entity_poly.entity_id
_entity_poly.type
_entity_poly.pdbx_seq_one_letter_code
_entity_poly.pdbx_strand_id
1 'polypeptide(L)'
;MEGVEEVARLKNHTLQWLPQELGRLEIPEDQLDKYEDKSKTNTKKMVVVYLVPAYGGVNNLCPNITDAAKILTKKDGYDFDNCISYLSTEKILSRDSWLDRMRNLAMSCAMVCLILLAFSAPLGLLGLFKKQISTIMVTGVMYILAGVFGVFNLVFMHFKRVKSDGFYTSTVLDHNLSEDYMKHRIFTVGWPPTAEWAGLILCLLASLFWLLLAKIYRFQILSPT
;
A
#
# COMPACT_ATOMS: atom_id res chain seq x y z
N MET A 1 -15.35 -0.89 15.56
CA MET A 1 -16.47 0.03 15.24
C MET A 1 -16.88 0.83 16.48
N GLU A 2 -16.96 0.21 17.67
CA GLU A 2 -17.33 0.86 18.94
C GLU A 2 -16.63 2.21 19.24
N GLY A 3 -15.31 2.30 19.01
CA GLY A 3 -14.59 3.56 19.26
C GLY A 3 -15.03 4.74 18.38
N VAL A 4 -15.45 4.49 17.13
CA VAL A 4 -15.94 5.56 16.23
C VAL A 4 -17.30 6.07 16.69
N GLU A 5 -18.16 5.16 17.16
CA GLU A 5 -19.48 5.48 17.70
C GLU A 5 -19.37 6.28 19.00
N GLU A 6 -18.41 5.93 19.86
CA GLU A 6 -18.12 6.66 21.08
C GLU A 6 -17.66 8.10 20.77
N VAL A 7 -16.75 8.29 19.82
CA VAL A 7 -16.30 9.64 19.40
C VAL A 7 -17.47 10.45 18.83
N ALA A 8 -18.34 9.84 18.01
CA ALA A 8 -19.54 10.50 17.50
C ALA A 8 -20.49 10.93 18.62
N ARG A 9 -20.68 10.09 19.64
CA ARG A 9 -21.49 10.43 20.81
C ARG A 9 -20.89 11.58 21.63
N LEU A 10 -19.57 11.56 21.86
CA LEU A 10 -18.88 12.59 22.63
C LEU A 10 -18.90 13.95 21.93
N LYS A 11 -18.82 13.98 20.60
CA LYS A 11 -18.85 15.21 19.81
C LYS A 11 -20.25 15.65 19.36
N ASN A 12 -21.31 14.93 19.75
CA ASN A 12 -22.69 15.16 19.28
C ASN A 12 -22.82 15.15 17.74
N HIS A 13 -22.10 14.24 17.07
CA HIS A 13 -22.21 14.03 15.63
C HIS A 13 -23.24 12.93 15.33
N THR A 14 -23.98 13.09 14.23
CA THR A 14 -24.90 12.04 13.76
C THR A 14 -24.13 11.04 12.89
N LEU A 15 -24.07 9.79 13.30
CA LEU A 15 -23.42 8.70 12.54
C LEU A 15 -24.48 7.73 12.02
N GLN A 16 -24.45 7.47 10.71
CA GLN A 16 -25.27 6.46 10.05
C GLN A 16 -24.40 5.45 9.31
N TRP A 17 -24.55 4.17 9.63
CA TRP A 17 -23.90 3.09 8.89
C TRP A 17 -24.73 2.72 7.66
N LEU A 18 -24.07 2.75 6.50
CA LEU A 18 -24.55 2.32 5.20
C LEU A 18 -23.99 0.91 4.89
N PRO A 19 -24.49 0.23 3.83
CA PRO A 19 -23.97 -1.07 3.42
C PRO A 19 -22.44 -1.06 3.21
N GLN A 20 -21.82 -2.21 3.44
CA GLN A 20 -20.36 -2.40 3.35
C GLN A 20 -19.54 -1.55 4.33
N GLU A 21 -20.03 -1.35 5.56
CA GLU A 21 -19.30 -0.61 6.62
C GLU A 21 -18.97 0.84 6.26
N LEU A 22 -19.71 1.43 5.31
CA LEU A 22 -19.58 2.84 4.98
C LEU A 22 -20.24 3.67 6.07
N GLY A 23 -19.48 4.53 6.74
CA GLY A 23 -20.05 5.48 7.72
C GLY A 23 -20.37 6.81 7.08
N ARG A 24 -21.56 7.36 7.31
CA ARG A 24 -21.93 8.74 6.97
C ARG A 24 -22.02 9.53 8.27
N LEU A 25 -21.14 10.51 8.42
CA LEU A 25 -21.16 11.47 9.52
C LEU A 25 -21.78 12.79 9.08
N GLU A 26 -22.62 13.35 9.94
CA GLU A 26 -23.06 14.74 9.85
C GLU A 26 -22.42 15.53 10.99
N ILE A 27 -21.53 16.44 10.62
CA ILE A 27 -20.70 17.23 11.52
C ILE A 27 -21.18 18.69 11.46
N PRO A 28 -21.37 19.37 12.59
CA PRO A 28 -21.63 20.81 12.62
C PRO A 28 -20.46 21.60 12.02
N GLU A 29 -20.71 22.55 11.09
CA GLU A 29 -19.67 23.33 10.39
C GLU A 29 -18.76 24.15 11.35
N ASP A 30 -19.21 24.41 12.58
CA ASP A 30 -18.43 25.05 13.64
C ASP A 30 -17.31 24.15 14.21
N GLN A 31 -17.35 22.84 13.97
CA GLN A 31 -16.39 21.86 14.48
C GLN A 31 -15.47 21.26 13.41
N LEU A 32 -15.52 21.78 12.17
CA LEU A 32 -14.58 21.38 11.12
C LEU A 32 -13.21 22.07 11.34
N ASP A 33 -12.14 21.28 11.31
CA ASP A 33 -10.77 21.80 11.22
C ASP A 33 -10.58 22.45 9.83
N LYS A 34 -10.68 23.79 9.76
CA LYS A 34 -10.75 24.54 8.50
C LYS A 34 -9.44 24.55 7.72
N TYR A 35 -9.50 24.12 6.45
CA TYR A 35 -8.59 24.56 5.38
C TYR A 35 -9.47 25.12 4.23
N GLU A 36 -9.72 26.44 4.28
CA GLU A 36 -10.50 27.32 3.34
C GLU A 36 -12.02 27.04 3.19
N ASP A 37 -12.94 27.99 3.10
CA ASP A 37 -12.94 29.46 2.97
C ASP A 37 -14.16 30.02 3.77
N LYS A 38 -14.01 31.18 4.41
CA LYS A 38 -15.04 31.78 5.29
C LYS A 38 -16.05 32.57 4.45
N SER A 39 -17.14 31.95 4.01
CA SER A 39 -18.35 32.68 3.65
C SER A 39 -19.37 32.62 4.79
N LYS A 40 -19.60 33.79 5.42
CA LYS A 40 -20.52 33.99 6.54
C LYS A 40 -21.96 33.75 6.09
N THR A 41 -22.66 32.82 6.74
CA THR A 41 -24.13 32.87 6.84
C THR A 41 -24.56 32.21 8.15
N ASN A 42 -25.36 32.92 8.95
CA ASN A 42 -25.84 32.52 10.28
C ASN A 42 -26.92 31.43 10.21
N THR A 43 -26.57 30.27 9.66
CA THR A 43 -27.39 29.05 9.73
C THR A 43 -26.45 27.92 10.11
N LYS A 44 -26.80 27.14 11.14
CA LYS A 44 -26.00 26.00 11.60
C LYS A 44 -25.96 24.95 10.48
N LYS A 45 -24.99 25.06 9.57
CA LYS A 45 -24.86 24.18 8.41
C LYS A 45 -24.22 22.89 8.89
N MET A 46 -24.81 21.77 8.50
CA MET A 46 -24.23 20.45 8.73
C MET A 46 -23.40 20.09 7.52
N VAL A 47 -22.17 19.64 7.73
CA VAL A 47 -21.25 19.13 6.72
C VAL A 47 -21.29 17.61 6.78
N VAL A 48 -21.46 16.96 5.62
CA VAL A 48 -21.43 15.50 5.53
C VAL A 48 -20.00 15.05 5.29
N VAL A 49 -19.53 14.07 6.05
CA VAL A 49 -18.22 13.43 5.91
C VAL A 49 -18.41 11.93 5.86
N TYR A 50 -17.63 11.24 5.03
CA TYR A 50 -17.75 9.80 4.82
C TYR A 50 -16.55 9.04 5.40
N LEU A 51 -16.83 8.00 6.17
CA LEU A 51 -15.87 6.99 6.61
C LEU A 51 -15.87 5.83 5.62
N VAL A 52 -14.89 5.82 4.73
CA VAL A 52 -14.85 4.89 3.61
C VAL A 52 -13.86 3.75 3.89
N PRO A 53 -14.29 2.48 3.87
CA PRO A 53 -13.36 1.36 3.89
C PRO A 53 -12.58 1.31 2.57
N ALA A 54 -11.28 1.02 2.63
CA ALA A 54 -10.43 1.05 1.45
C ALA A 54 -9.33 -0.03 1.49
N TYR A 55 -9.00 -0.55 0.30
CA TYR A 55 -7.87 -1.46 0.09
C TYR A 55 -6.66 -0.67 -0.37
N GLY A 56 -5.62 -0.66 0.46
CA GLY A 56 -4.35 0.01 0.16
C GLY A 56 -3.29 -0.98 -0.29
N GLY A 57 -2.70 -0.73 -1.46
CA GLY A 57 -1.49 -1.39 -1.95
C GLY A 57 -0.25 -0.49 -1.81
N VAL A 58 0.81 -0.86 -2.54
CA VAL A 58 2.04 -0.06 -2.63
C VAL A 58 1.79 1.24 -3.41
N ASN A 59 1.05 1.16 -4.53
CA ASN A 59 0.87 2.28 -5.46
C ASN A 59 -0.53 2.93 -5.41
N ASN A 60 -1.56 2.13 -5.13
CA ASN A 60 -2.95 2.56 -5.24
C ASN A 60 -3.71 2.32 -3.94
N LEU A 61 -4.66 3.22 -3.64
CA LEU A 61 -5.66 3.09 -2.59
C LEU A 61 -7.04 3.09 -3.23
N CYS A 62 -7.76 1.97 -3.11
CA CYS A 62 -9.06 1.80 -3.74
C CYS A 62 -10.17 1.80 -2.68
N PRO A 63 -11.16 2.71 -2.74
CA PRO A 63 -12.31 2.65 -1.86
C PRO A 63 -13.17 1.43 -2.18
N ASN A 64 -13.68 0.77 -1.13
CA ASN A 64 -14.55 -0.41 -1.23
C ASN A 64 -15.99 0.00 -0.97
N ILE A 65 -16.66 0.53 -2.00
CA ILE A 65 -18.04 1.02 -1.90
C ILE A 65 -18.91 0.51 -3.06
N THR A 66 -20.18 0.28 -2.77
CA THR A 66 -21.18 -0.15 -3.75
C THR A 66 -21.54 1.00 -4.69
N ASP A 67 -21.95 0.69 -5.92
CA ASP A 67 -22.30 1.72 -6.91
C ASP A 67 -23.46 2.62 -6.47
N ALA A 68 -24.42 2.10 -5.69
CA ALA A 68 -25.46 2.91 -5.07
C ALA A 68 -24.90 3.95 -4.10
N ALA A 69 -23.88 3.58 -3.32
CA ALA A 69 -23.21 4.49 -2.39
C ALA A 69 -22.34 5.51 -3.13
N LYS A 70 -21.70 5.14 -4.25
CA LYS A 70 -20.95 6.09 -5.10
C LYS A 70 -21.83 7.23 -5.60
N ILE A 71 -23.05 6.91 -6.04
CA ILE A 71 -24.01 7.92 -6.51
C ILE A 71 -24.38 8.88 -5.37
N LEU A 72 -24.57 8.36 -4.16
CA LEU A 72 -24.88 9.16 -2.97
C LEU A 72 -23.71 10.08 -2.59
N THR A 73 -22.50 9.55 -2.48
CA THR A 73 -21.31 10.33 -2.12
C THR A 73 -21.02 11.41 -3.15
N LYS A 74 -21.23 11.10 -4.44
CA LYS A 74 -21.05 12.05 -5.55
C LYS A 74 -22.04 13.21 -5.49
N LYS A 75 -23.27 12.95 -5.06
CA LYS A 75 -24.28 14.00 -4.81
C LYS A 75 -23.87 14.94 -3.68
N ASP A 76 -23.17 14.42 -2.68
CA ASP A 76 -22.64 15.19 -1.55
C ASP A 76 -21.26 15.81 -1.83
N GLY A 77 -20.78 15.74 -3.09
CA GLY A 77 -19.53 16.36 -3.53
C GLY A 77 -18.26 15.52 -3.35
N TYR A 78 -18.39 14.26 -2.94
CA TYR A 78 -17.25 13.33 -2.81
C TYR A 78 -17.17 12.37 -4.01
N ASP A 79 -16.08 12.46 -4.76
CA ASP A 79 -15.79 11.56 -5.88
C ASP A 79 -14.87 10.40 -5.48
N PHE A 80 -15.49 9.24 -5.23
CA PHE A 80 -14.82 7.98 -4.92
C PHE A 80 -14.88 6.97 -6.09
N ASP A 81 -15.13 7.41 -7.33
CA ASP A 81 -15.27 6.50 -8.50
C ASP A 81 -13.96 5.76 -8.84
N ASN A 82 -12.81 6.34 -8.51
CA ASN A 82 -11.51 5.86 -8.98
C ASN A 82 -10.54 5.53 -7.83
N CYS A 83 -9.74 4.48 -8.01
CA CYS A 83 -8.59 4.22 -7.15
C CYS A 83 -7.65 5.43 -7.17
N ILE A 84 -7.20 5.82 -5.98
CA ILE A 84 -6.28 6.93 -5.79
C ILE A 84 -4.88 6.40 -5.97
N SER A 85 -4.19 6.87 -7.01
CA SER A 85 -2.77 6.59 -7.19
C SER A 85 -1.96 7.53 -6.31
N TYR A 86 -1.03 6.98 -5.51
CA TYR A 86 -0.11 7.78 -4.72
C TYR A 86 0.91 8.57 -5.57
N LEU A 87 0.99 8.28 -6.88
CA LEU A 87 1.77 9.07 -7.83
C LEU A 87 1.02 10.30 -8.35
N SER A 88 -0.30 10.37 -8.16
CA SER A 88 -1.12 11.49 -8.63
C SER A 88 -1.19 12.56 -7.55
N THR A 89 -0.61 13.74 -7.85
CA THR A 89 -0.57 14.88 -6.92
C THR A 89 -1.95 15.47 -6.62
N GLU A 90 -2.94 15.26 -7.50
CA GLU A 90 -4.26 15.91 -7.41
C GLU A 90 -5.12 15.42 -6.23
N LYS A 91 -4.88 14.19 -5.75
CA LYS A 91 -5.73 13.53 -4.73
C LYS A 91 -5.04 13.36 -3.37
N ILE A 92 -3.90 14.03 -3.17
CA ILE A 92 -3.09 13.97 -1.95
C ILE A 92 -3.33 15.25 -1.15
N LEU A 93 -3.99 15.13 0.01
CA LEU A 93 -4.44 16.28 0.81
C LEU A 93 -3.32 16.86 1.68
N SER A 94 -2.53 16.01 2.32
CA SER A 94 -1.43 16.41 3.21
C SER A 94 -0.15 15.71 2.80
N ARG A 95 0.87 16.49 2.43
CA ARG A 95 2.16 15.95 1.98
C ARG A 95 3.04 15.63 3.18
N ASP A 96 2.76 14.52 3.87
CA ASP A 96 3.69 14.02 4.89
C ASP A 96 4.96 13.49 4.20
N SER A 97 6.02 14.29 4.29
CA SER A 97 7.33 13.97 3.71
C SER A 97 7.88 12.62 4.16
N TRP A 98 7.53 12.15 5.36
CA TRP A 98 7.98 10.86 5.86
C TRP A 98 7.25 9.70 5.16
N LEU A 99 5.92 9.81 5.03
CA LEU A 99 5.08 8.81 4.41
C LEU A 99 5.44 8.64 2.92
N ASP A 100 5.69 9.75 2.22
CA ASP A 100 6.14 9.75 0.83
C ASP A 100 7.52 9.10 0.67
N ARG A 101 8.47 9.39 1.57
CA ARG A 101 9.80 8.75 1.55
C ARG A 101 9.69 7.23 1.71
N MET A 102 8.90 6.76 2.67
CA MET A 102 8.71 5.33 2.89
C MET A 102 8.03 4.63 1.71
N ARG A 103 7.02 5.27 1.11
CA ARG A 103 6.35 4.76 -0.11
C ARG A 103 7.30 4.67 -1.29
N ASN A 104 8.10 5.71 -1.53
CA ASN A 104 9.06 5.74 -2.63
C ASN A 104 10.16 4.67 -2.44
N LEU A 105 10.64 4.49 -1.21
CA LEU A 105 11.60 3.42 -0.88
C LEU A 105 11.01 2.04 -1.18
N ALA A 106 9.81 1.74 -0.66
CA ALA A 106 9.11 0.48 -0.93
C ALA A 106 8.90 0.24 -2.44
N MET A 107 8.43 1.25 -3.17
CA MET A 107 8.20 1.16 -4.62
C MET A 107 9.50 0.91 -5.39
N SER A 108 10.59 1.59 -5.04
CA SER A 108 11.89 1.40 -5.68
C SER A 108 12.46 -0.01 -5.43
N CYS A 109 12.34 -0.54 -4.21
CA CYS A 109 12.74 -1.90 -3.89
C CYS A 109 11.95 -2.92 -4.73
N ALA A 110 10.63 -2.76 -4.82
CA ALA A 110 9.78 -3.62 -5.64
C ALA A 110 10.16 -3.56 -7.14
N MET A 111 10.44 -2.37 -7.67
CA MET A 111 10.87 -2.21 -9.07
C MET A 111 12.22 -2.90 -9.34
N VAL A 112 13.20 -2.71 -8.45
CA VAL A 112 14.51 -3.37 -8.56
C VAL A 112 14.37 -4.89 -8.48
N CYS A 113 13.53 -5.42 -7.57
CA CYS A 113 13.22 -6.86 -7.52
C CYS A 113 12.71 -7.38 -8.86
N LEU A 114 11.71 -6.71 -9.45
CA LEU A 114 11.12 -7.12 -10.72
C LEU A 114 12.15 -7.08 -11.86
N ILE A 115 13.00 -6.04 -11.89
CA ILE A 115 14.09 -5.92 -12.86
C ILE A 115 15.08 -7.09 -12.71
N LEU A 116 15.52 -7.38 -11.48
CA LEU A 116 16.44 -8.49 -11.21
C LEU A 116 15.84 -9.83 -11.64
N LEU A 117 14.57 -10.08 -11.32
CA LEU A 117 13.87 -11.29 -11.73
C LEU A 117 13.72 -11.39 -13.25
N ALA A 118 13.32 -10.30 -13.90
CA ALA A 118 13.13 -10.24 -15.35
C ALA A 118 14.44 -10.51 -16.13
N PHE A 119 15.58 -10.02 -15.64
CA PHE A 119 16.89 -10.27 -16.27
C PHE A 119 17.51 -11.61 -15.85
N SER A 120 17.23 -12.10 -14.64
CA SER A 120 17.79 -13.37 -14.15
C SER A 120 17.34 -14.58 -14.99
N ALA A 121 16.09 -14.59 -15.46
CA ALA A 121 15.52 -15.69 -16.25
C ALA A 121 16.20 -15.90 -17.62
N PRO A 122 16.32 -14.89 -18.50
CA PRO A 122 17.02 -15.06 -19.78
C PRO A 122 18.52 -15.33 -19.58
N LEU A 123 19.17 -14.69 -18.61
CA LEU A 123 20.57 -14.96 -18.29
C LEU A 123 20.78 -16.41 -17.83
N GLY A 124 19.90 -16.92 -16.97
CA GLY A 124 19.93 -18.30 -16.53
C GLY A 124 19.77 -19.27 -17.70
N LEU A 125 18.79 -19.03 -18.56
CA LEU A 125 18.53 -19.85 -19.73
C LEU A 125 19.70 -19.88 -20.72
N LEU A 126 20.28 -18.71 -21.04
CA LEU A 126 21.46 -18.60 -21.90
C LEU A 126 22.69 -19.26 -21.26
N GLY A 127 22.83 -19.15 -19.93
CA GLY A 127 23.86 -19.82 -19.15
C GLY A 127 23.80 -21.35 -19.29
N LEU A 128 22.60 -21.92 -19.28
CA LEU A 128 22.39 -23.34 -19.53
C LEU A 128 22.73 -23.74 -20.97
N PHE A 129 22.25 -22.98 -21.96
CA PHE A 129 22.50 -23.28 -23.38
C PHE A 129 23.98 -23.21 -23.76
N LYS A 130 24.72 -22.22 -23.26
CA LYS A 130 26.16 -22.06 -23.52
C LYS A 130 27.05 -22.82 -22.52
N LYS A 131 26.45 -23.53 -21.55
CA LYS A 131 27.15 -24.21 -20.44
C LYS A 131 28.16 -23.29 -19.73
N GLN A 132 27.85 -22.00 -19.61
CA GLN A 132 28.75 -21.00 -19.04
C GLN A 132 28.50 -20.87 -17.54
N ILE A 133 29.39 -21.44 -16.73
CA ILE A 133 29.27 -21.49 -15.25
C ILE A 133 29.13 -20.10 -14.64
N SER A 134 29.88 -19.11 -15.15
CA SER A 134 29.85 -17.74 -14.62
C SER A 134 28.45 -17.14 -14.71
N THR A 135 27.74 -17.36 -15.81
CA THR A 135 26.38 -16.85 -16.02
C THR A 135 25.38 -17.51 -15.06
N ILE A 136 25.48 -18.83 -14.89
CA ILE A 136 24.65 -19.62 -13.95
C ILE A 136 24.84 -19.13 -12.51
N MET A 137 26.10 -18.87 -12.11
CA MET A 137 26.41 -18.34 -10.78
C MET A 137 25.84 -16.93 -10.57
N VAL A 138 25.99 -16.04 -11.55
CA VAL A 138 25.44 -14.67 -11.49
C VAL A 138 23.91 -14.72 -11.34
N THR A 139 23.21 -15.58 -12.10
CA THR A 139 21.76 -15.77 -11.94
C THR A 139 21.39 -16.16 -10.51
N GLY A 140 22.12 -17.09 -9.88
CA GLY A 140 21.91 -17.46 -8.48
C GLY A 140 22.07 -16.28 -7.49
N VAL A 141 23.06 -15.41 -7.72
CA VAL A 141 23.27 -14.20 -6.92
C VAL A 141 22.17 -13.15 -7.17
N MET A 142 21.71 -12.99 -8.41
CA MET A 142 20.61 -12.07 -8.72
C MET A 142 19.31 -12.43 -7.98
N TYR A 143 19.02 -13.73 -7.82
CA TYR A 143 17.88 -14.18 -7.01
C TYR A 143 18.05 -13.86 -5.51
N ILE A 144 19.27 -13.93 -4.96
CA ILE A 144 19.55 -13.50 -3.57
C ILE A 144 19.30 -12.01 -3.43
N LEU A 145 19.84 -11.21 -4.35
CA LEU A 145 19.65 -9.76 -4.33
C LEU A 145 18.17 -9.39 -4.43
N ALA A 146 17.41 -10.04 -5.31
CA ALA A 146 15.96 -9.86 -5.40
C ALA A 146 15.26 -10.22 -4.07
N GLY A 147 15.68 -11.31 -3.40
CA GLY A 147 15.18 -11.67 -2.08
C GLY A 147 15.47 -10.62 -1.01
N VAL A 148 16.69 -10.07 -0.98
CA VAL A 148 17.07 -9.00 -0.03
C VAL A 148 16.22 -7.75 -0.23
N PHE A 149 16.03 -7.30 -1.47
CA PHE A 149 15.17 -6.14 -1.77
C PHE A 149 13.70 -6.42 -1.44
N GLY A 150 13.22 -7.66 -1.62
CA GLY A 150 11.88 -8.06 -1.19
C GLY A 150 11.70 -8.01 0.33
N VAL A 151 12.71 -8.44 1.10
CA VAL A 151 12.68 -8.31 2.58
C VAL A 151 12.61 -6.85 2.98
N PHE A 152 13.41 -5.97 2.35
CA PHE A 152 13.34 -4.53 2.63
C PHE A 152 11.98 -3.92 2.29
N ASN A 153 11.36 -4.32 1.17
CA ASN A 153 10.02 -3.86 0.82
C ASN A 153 8.98 -4.23 1.91
N LEU A 154 9.00 -5.48 2.36
CA LEU A 154 8.12 -5.95 3.45
C LEU A 154 8.35 -5.15 4.74
N VAL A 155 9.62 -4.90 5.09
CA VAL A 155 10.01 -4.12 6.28
C VAL A 155 9.52 -2.68 6.18
N PHE A 156 9.66 -2.01 5.03
CA PHE A 156 9.14 -0.65 4.84
C PHE A 156 7.62 -0.60 4.93
N MET A 157 6.92 -1.59 4.35
CA MET A 157 5.47 -1.70 4.44
C MET A 157 4.99 -1.95 5.86
N HIS A 158 5.76 -2.69 6.67
CA HIS A 158 5.48 -2.89 8.09
C HIS A 158 5.71 -1.62 8.91
N PHE A 159 6.87 -0.97 8.80
CA PHE A 159 7.19 0.24 9.55
C PHE A 159 6.27 1.42 9.22
N LYS A 160 5.78 1.50 7.98
CA LYS A 160 4.75 2.47 7.58
C LYS A 160 3.52 2.44 8.50
N ARG A 161 3.19 1.27 9.09
CA ARG A 161 1.97 1.06 9.90
C ARG A 161 2.21 1.08 11.41
N VAL A 162 3.44 0.82 11.86
CA VAL A 162 3.80 0.80 13.28
C VAL A 162 4.00 2.22 13.85
N LYS A 163 4.28 3.21 12.99
CA LYS A 163 4.45 4.60 13.42
C LYS A 163 3.15 5.15 14.01
N SER A 164 3.27 5.98 15.05
CA SER A 164 2.12 6.65 15.71
C SER A 164 1.25 7.43 14.74
N ASP A 165 1.83 8.06 13.71
CA ASP A 165 1.11 8.80 12.66
C ASP A 165 0.65 7.89 11.48
N GLY A 166 0.78 6.58 11.62
CA GLY A 166 0.44 5.59 10.58
C GLY A 166 -1.06 5.49 10.28
N PHE A 167 -1.90 6.24 11.00
CA PHE A 167 -3.33 6.34 10.76
C PHE A 167 -3.69 7.25 9.57
N TYR A 168 -2.83 8.19 9.20
CA TYR A 168 -3.05 9.05 8.03
C TYR A 168 -2.91 8.26 6.72
N THR A 169 -3.86 8.43 5.80
CA THR A 169 -3.69 8.00 4.40
C THR A 169 -3.10 9.10 3.54
N SER A 170 -3.21 10.36 3.97
CA SER A 170 -2.78 11.56 3.23
C SER A 170 -3.50 11.69 1.88
N THR A 171 -4.75 11.28 1.82
CA THR A 171 -5.57 11.32 0.59
C THR A 171 -6.88 12.07 0.82
N VAL A 172 -7.66 12.24 -0.24
CA VAL A 172 -9.04 12.77 -0.17
C VAL A 172 -9.96 12.00 0.80
N LEU A 173 -9.62 10.76 1.21
CA LEU A 173 -10.37 10.02 2.25
C LEU A 173 -10.22 10.63 3.65
N ASP A 174 -9.17 11.41 3.89
CA ASP A 174 -8.95 12.08 5.17
C ASP A 174 -9.51 13.52 5.17
N HIS A 175 -10.14 13.95 4.06
CA HIS A 175 -10.67 15.30 3.90
C HIS A 175 -11.80 15.60 4.90
N ASN A 176 -11.69 16.73 5.61
CA ASN A 176 -12.64 17.18 6.63
C ASN A 176 -12.89 16.20 7.78
N LEU A 177 -12.03 15.21 7.96
CA LEU A 177 -12.14 14.24 9.05
C LEU A 177 -11.24 14.67 10.21
N SER A 178 -11.78 14.72 11.43
CA SER A 178 -11.01 15.08 12.64
C SER A 178 -10.06 13.94 13.03
N GLU A 179 -8.90 14.27 13.59
CA GLU A 179 -7.88 13.28 14.01
C GLU A 179 -8.44 12.21 14.97
N ASP A 180 -9.41 12.56 15.81
CA ASP A 180 -10.01 11.62 16.77
C ASP A 180 -10.70 10.44 16.08
N TYR A 181 -11.29 10.67 14.89
CA TYR A 181 -11.82 9.58 14.07
C TYR A 181 -10.73 8.78 13.40
N MET A 182 -9.65 9.45 12.95
CA MET A 182 -8.56 8.76 12.27
C MET A 182 -7.77 7.84 13.21
N LYS A 183 -7.60 8.22 14.49
CA LYS A 183 -6.93 7.39 15.50
C LYS A 183 -7.63 6.04 15.73
N HIS A 184 -8.93 5.96 15.48
CA HIS A 184 -9.72 4.73 15.60
C HIS A 184 -9.74 3.88 14.32
N ARG A 185 -8.93 4.24 13.30
CA ARG A 185 -8.82 3.50 12.05
C ARG A 185 -8.20 2.12 12.29
N ILE A 186 -8.91 1.08 11.86
CA ILE A 186 -8.45 -0.30 11.96
C ILE A 186 -7.79 -0.69 10.65
N PHE A 187 -6.60 -1.29 10.74
CA PHE A 187 -5.88 -1.81 9.58
C PHE A 187 -5.85 -3.33 9.62
N THR A 188 -6.52 -3.94 8.66
CA THR A 188 -6.50 -5.40 8.46
C THR A 188 -5.50 -5.75 7.37
N VAL A 189 -4.68 -6.77 7.62
CA VAL A 189 -3.72 -7.27 6.63
C VAL A 189 -4.45 -8.21 5.67
N GLY A 190 -4.34 -7.93 4.36
CA GLY A 190 -4.89 -8.78 3.31
C GLY A 190 -3.93 -9.90 2.88
N TRP A 191 -4.22 -10.51 1.74
CA TRP A 191 -3.37 -11.55 1.13
C TRP A 191 -1.98 -11.09 0.62
N PRO A 192 -1.71 -9.84 0.20
CA PRO A 192 -0.45 -9.51 -0.49
C PRO A 192 0.83 -9.83 0.29
N PRO A 193 0.93 -9.58 1.61
CA PRO A 193 2.12 -9.94 2.37
C PRO A 193 2.41 -11.45 2.37
N THR A 194 1.36 -12.29 2.38
CA THR A 194 1.55 -13.74 2.30
C THR A 194 2.13 -14.17 0.94
N ALA A 195 1.69 -13.53 -0.14
CA ALA A 195 2.26 -13.74 -1.48
C ALA A 195 3.72 -13.27 -1.57
N GLU A 196 4.08 -12.17 -0.89
CA GLU A 196 5.45 -11.66 -0.83
C GLU A 196 6.38 -12.65 -0.09
N TRP A 197 5.95 -13.19 1.06
CA TRP A 197 6.69 -14.25 1.75
C TRP A 197 6.88 -15.51 0.89
N ALA A 198 5.83 -15.93 0.16
CA ALA A 198 5.94 -17.05 -0.78
C ALA A 198 6.95 -16.75 -1.90
N GLY A 199 6.95 -15.52 -2.44
CA GLY A 199 7.92 -15.07 -3.43
C GLY A 199 9.37 -15.06 -2.90
N LEU A 200 9.57 -14.65 -1.65
CA LEU A 200 10.88 -14.69 -0.98
C LEU A 200 11.41 -16.12 -0.84
N ILE A 201 10.56 -17.05 -0.39
CA ILE A 201 10.90 -18.47 -0.28
C ILE A 201 11.27 -19.02 -1.67
N LEU A 202 10.49 -18.67 -2.69
CA LEU A 202 10.77 -19.10 -4.07
C LEU A 202 12.12 -18.56 -4.58
N CYS A 203 12.46 -17.30 -4.30
CA CYS A 203 13.76 -16.72 -4.67
C CYS A 203 14.92 -17.43 -3.98
N LEU A 204 14.77 -17.80 -2.69
CA LEU A 204 15.78 -18.54 -1.95
C LEU A 204 15.98 -19.96 -2.51
N LEU A 205 14.88 -20.68 -2.79
CA LEU A 205 14.93 -22.00 -3.41
C LEU A 205 15.56 -21.95 -4.82
N ALA A 206 15.18 -20.96 -5.63
CA ALA A 206 15.76 -20.74 -6.95
C ALA A 206 17.25 -20.45 -6.84
N SER A 207 17.67 -19.57 -5.92
CA SER A 207 19.09 -19.27 -5.71
C SER A 207 19.90 -20.52 -5.34
N LEU A 208 19.41 -21.31 -4.38
CA LEU A 208 20.03 -22.57 -3.99
C LEU A 208 20.16 -23.52 -5.18
N PHE A 209 19.09 -23.68 -5.95
CA PHE A 209 19.09 -24.50 -7.16
C PHE A 209 20.17 -24.04 -8.16
N TRP A 210 20.22 -22.75 -8.49
CA TRP A 210 21.20 -22.21 -9.45
C TRP A 210 22.65 -22.32 -8.96
N LEU A 211 22.89 -22.08 -7.67
CA LEU A 211 24.24 -22.18 -7.09
C LEU A 211 24.72 -23.64 -6.99
N LEU A 212 23.83 -24.57 -6.63
CA LEU A 212 24.13 -26.01 -6.65
C LEU A 212 24.42 -26.48 -8.08
N LEU A 213 23.64 -26.02 -9.06
CA LEU A 213 23.87 -26.34 -10.46
C LEU A 213 25.23 -25.82 -10.93
N ALA A 214 25.59 -24.59 -10.58
CA ALA A 214 26.90 -24.03 -10.91
C ALA A 214 28.06 -24.85 -10.31
N LYS A 215 27.88 -25.35 -9.08
CA LYS A 215 28.84 -26.26 -8.43
C LYS A 215 28.95 -27.59 -9.18
N ILE A 216 27.84 -28.23 -9.53
CA ILE A 216 27.82 -29.51 -10.27
C ILE A 216 28.52 -29.36 -11.62
N TYR A 217 28.20 -28.32 -12.38
CA TYR A 217 28.87 -28.05 -13.66
C TYR A 217 30.37 -27.83 -13.50
N ARG A 218 30.79 -27.12 -12.43
CA ARG A 218 32.21 -26.94 -12.13
C ARG A 218 32.91 -28.27 -11.85
N PHE A 219 32.27 -29.19 -11.13
CA PHE A 219 32.79 -30.52 -10.90
C PHE A 219 32.92 -31.32 -12.20
N GLN A 220 31.90 -31.31 -13.06
CA GLN A 220 31.95 -32.02 -14.35
C GLN A 220 33.09 -31.55 -15.26
N ILE A 221 33.42 -30.25 -15.25
CA ILE A 221 34.57 -29.74 -16.03
C ILE A 221 35.91 -30.19 -15.44
N LEU A 222 36.01 -30.32 -14.12
CA LEU A 222 37.25 -30.70 -13.42
C LEU A 222 37.52 -32.22 -13.41
N SER A 223 36.48 -33.05 -13.57
CA SER A 223 36.61 -34.50 -13.69
C SER A 223 36.06 -35.00 -15.03
N PRO A 224 36.77 -34.78 -16.16
CA PRO A 224 36.38 -35.36 -17.43
C PRO A 224 36.64 -36.88 -17.37
N THR A 225 35.59 -37.66 -17.12
CA THR A 225 35.57 -39.10 -17.44
C THR A 225 35.46 -39.31 -18.93
#